data_AF-A0A0M8PX24-F1
#
_entry.id   AF-A0A0M8PX24-F1
#
_cell.length_a   1.000
_cell.length_b   1.000
_cell.length_c   1.000
_cell.angle_alpha   90.00
_cell.angle_beta   90.00
_cell.angle_gamma   90.00
#
_symmetry.space_group_name_H-M   'P 1'
#
loop_
_entity.id
_entity.type
_entity.pdbx_description
1 polymer ?
#
loop_
_entity_poly.entity_id
_entity_poly.type
_entity_poly.pdbx_seq_one_letter_code
_entity_poly.pdbx_strand_id
1 'polypeptide(L)'
;MDELQNLISDKLQVLIPDYLQNLLPFDVIILLISTLIKFLIYGVIFIVLLFTLGFIIDFLKKDKYVFKGYLRTLANTIGGGEEFVCNYWVWQRNKKKYYGSNFKKKYGVLPYSRRARNKKYTRSIIPFRKELYVVVR
;
A
#
# COMPACT_ATOMS: atom_id res chain seq x y z
N MET A 1 17.77 -30.65 -18.27
CA MET A 1 16.68 -29.67 -18.42
C MET A 1 15.42 -30.34 -18.95
N ASP A 2 15.59 -31.26 -19.91
CA ASP A 2 14.50 -31.98 -20.58
C ASP A 2 13.67 -32.90 -19.65
N GLU A 3 14.31 -33.59 -18.69
CA GLU A 3 13.58 -34.42 -17.71
C GLU A 3 12.64 -33.60 -16.82
N LEU A 4 13.03 -32.37 -16.45
CA LEU A 4 12.18 -31.49 -15.63
C LEU A 4 10.99 -30.98 -16.45
N GLN A 5 11.20 -30.71 -17.74
CA GLN A 5 10.12 -30.32 -18.65
C GLN A 5 9.12 -31.45 -18.86
N ASN A 6 9.59 -32.68 -19.05
CA ASN A 6 8.75 -33.87 -19.19
C ASN A 6 7.94 -34.15 -17.91
N LEU A 7 8.58 -34.08 -16.74
CA LEU A 7 7.90 -34.28 -15.45
C LEU A 7 6.81 -33.23 -15.19
N ILE A 8 7.06 -31.97 -15.57
CA ILE A 8 6.07 -30.89 -15.45
C ILE A 8 4.92 -31.09 -16.44
N SER A 9 5.22 -31.52 -17.67
CA SER A 9 4.20 -31.82 -18.70
C SER A 9 3.24 -32.92 -18.24
N ASP A 10 3.77 -34.05 -17.78
CA ASP A 10 2.96 -35.21 -17.35
C ASP A 10 2.05 -34.86 -16.17
N LYS A 11 2.58 -34.12 -15.18
CA LYS A 11 1.77 -33.70 -14.03
C LYS A 11 0.70 -32.67 -14.38
N LEU A 12 0.95 -31.81 -15.37
CA LEU A 12 -0.02 -30.83 -15.84
C LEU A 12 -1.14 -31.47 -16.67
N GLN A 13 -0.86 -32.53 -17.43
CA GLN A 13 -1.89 -33.30 -18.16
C GLN A 13 -2.96 -33.86 -17.21
N VAL A 14 -2.55 -34.36 -16.04
CA VAL A 14 -3.46 -34.90 -15.02
C VAL A 14 -4.35 -33.83 -14.38
N LEU A 15 -3.93 -32.57 -14.40
CA LEU A 15 -4.65 -31.44 -13.78
C LEU A 15 -5.64 -30.75 -14.74
N ILE A 16 -5.59 -31.05 -16.04
CA ILE A 16 -6.45 -30.42 -17.05
C ILE A 16 -7.64 -31.33 -17.34
N PRO A 17 -8.88 -30.90 -17.02
CA PRO A 17 -10.10 -31.65 -17.32
C PRO A 17 -10.20 -32.07 -18.79
N ASP A 18 -10.69 -33.29 -19.05
CA ASP A 18 -10.79 -33.89 -20.40
C ASP A 18 -11.57 -33.03 -21.40
N TYR A 19 -12.53 -32.21 -20.94
CA TYR A 19 -13.30 -31.32 -21.80
C TYR A 19 -12.47 -30.15 -22.37
N LEU A 20 -11.39 -29.73 -21.68
CA LEU A 20 -10.49 -28.69 -22.17
C LEU A 20 -9.50 -29.24 -23.21
N GLN A 21 -9.10 -30.50 -23.08
CA GLN A 21 -8.19 -31.17 -24.01
C GLN A 21 -8.81 -31.35 -25.40
N ASN A 22 -10.14 -31.51 -25.47
CA ASN A 22 -10.89 -31.61 -26.73
C ASN A 22 -11.15 -30.25 -27.40
N LEU A 23 -10.95 -29.14 -26.69
CA LEU A 23 -11.28 -27.80 -27.18
C LEU A 23 -10.06 -27.05 -27.75
N LEU A 24 -8.86 -27.30 -27.20
CA LEU A 24 -7.61 -26.68 -27.62
C LEU A 24 -6.43 -27.66 -27.54
N PRO A 25 -5.44 -27.58 -28.44
CA PRO A 25 -4.23 -28.39 -28.36
C PRO A 25 -3.49 -28.13 -27.05
N PHE A 26 -2.90 -29.17 -26.46
CA PHE A 26 -2.18 -29.10 -25.19
C PHE A 26 -1.07 -28.02 -25.18
N ASP A 27 -0.36 -27.87 -26.30
CA ASP A 27 0.68 -26.84 -26.47
C ASP A 27 0.14 -25.41 -26.33
N VAL A 28 -1.09 -25.15 -26.78
CA VAL A 28 -1.75 -23.85 -26.67
C VAL A 28 -2.11 -23.57 -25.22
N ILE A 29 -2.57 -24.58 -24.48
CA ILE A 29 -2.90 -24.45 -23.05
C ILE A 29 -1.63 -24.10 -22.25
N ILE A 30 -0.52 -24.80 -22.51
CA ILE A 30 0.78 -24.50 -21.88
C ILE A 30 1.23 -23.07 -22.19
N LEU A 31 1.12 -22.63 -23.45
CA LEU A 31 1.51 -21.29 -23.85
C LEU A 31 0.70 -20.21 -23.11
N LEU A 32 -0.61 -20.41 -22.99
CA LEU A 32 -1.50 -19.49 -22.27
C LEU A 32 -1.14 -19.41 -20.78
N ILE A 33 -0.96 -20.56 -20.12
CA ILE A 33 -0.57 -20.63 -18.71
C ILE A 33 0.79 -19.93 -18.50
N SER A 34 1.78 -20.24 -19.34
CA SER A 34 3.11 -19.63 -19.28
C SER A 34 3.05 -18.10 -19.46
N THR A 35 2.24 -17.62 -20.40
CA THR A 35 2.04 -16.18 -20.65
C THR A 35 1.40 -15.49 -19.46
N LEU A 36 0.38 -16.11 -18.87
CA LEU A 36 -0.32 -15.58 -17.70
C LEU A 36 0.59 -15.50 -16.47
N ILE A 37 1.41 -16.53 -16.23
CA ILE A 37 2.41 -16.52 -15.15
C ILE A 37 3.43 -15.40 -15.36
N LYS A 38 3.98 -15.25 -16.57
CA LYS A 38 4.91 -14.15 -16.89
C LYS A 38 4.29 -12.79 -16.64
N PHE A 39 3.04 -12.60 -17.06
CA PHE A 39 2.30 -11.35 -16.82
C PHE A 39 2.15 -11.05 -15.33
N LEU A 40 1.80 -12.04 -14.51
CA LEU A 40 1.71 -11.88 -13.06
C LEU A 40 3.06 -11.51 -12.44
N ILE A 41 4.14 -12.17 -12.86
CA ILE A 41 5.51 -11.88 -12.39
C ILE A 41 5.91 -10.43 -12.74
N TYR A 42 5.70 -10.02 -13.99
CA TYR A 42 5.98 -8.64 -14.41
C TYR A 42 5.13 -7.63 -13.65
N GLY A 43 3.87 -7.95 -13.36
CA GLY A 43 2.98 -7.14 -12.53
C GLY A 43 3.53 -6.94 -11.11
N VAL A 44 4.02 -8.01 -10.47
CA VAL A 44 4.63 -7.93 -9.14
C VAL A 44 5.91 -7.09 -9.17
N ILE A 45 6.79 -7.32 -10.16
CA ILE A 45 8.02 -6.53 -10.33
C ILE A 45 7.69 -5.05 -10.51
N PHE A 46 6.68 -4.73 -11.33
CA PHE A 46 6.24 -3.37 -11.56
C PHE A 46 5.74 -2.70 -10.28
N ILE A 47 4.93 -3.39 -9.47
CA ILE A 47 4.48 -2.86 -8.17
C ILE A 47 5.68 -2.59 -7.25
N VAL A 48 6.65 -3.51 -7.18
CA VAL A 48 7.87 -3.32 -6.38
C VAL A 48 8.64 -2.08 -6.84
N LEU A 49 8.80 -1.89 -8.15
CA LEU A 49 9.44 -0.70 -8.73
C LEU A 49 8.71 0.60 -8.37
N LEU A 50 7.38 0.61 -8.36
CA LEU A 50 6.61 1.79 -7.93
C LEU A 50 6.89 2.13 -6.46
N PHE A 51 6.96 1.12 -5.58
CA PHE A 51 7.29 1.35 -4.17
C PHE A 51 8.73 1.85 -3.99
N THR A 52 9.71 1.29 -4.69
CA THR A 52 11.11 1.73 -4.59
C THR A 52 11.27 3.18 -5.08
N LEU A 53 10.66 3.55 -6.21
CA LEU A 53 10.61 4.94 -6.67
C LEU A 53 9.96 5.86 -5.63
N GLY A 54 8.84 5.43 -5.03
CA GLY A 54 8.19 6.16 -3.95
C GLY A 54 9.10 6.41 -2.75
N PHE A 55 9.92 5.43 -2.35
CA PHE A 55 10.91 5.58 -1.28
C PHE A 55 12.05 6.53 -1.65
N ILE A 56 12.56 6.45 -2.89
CA ILE A 56 13.61 7.35 -3.38
C ILE A 56 13.10 8.79 -3.36
N ILE A 57 11.88 9.04 -3.84
CA ILE A 57 11.28 10.38 -3.81
C ILE A 57 11.12 10.89 -2.37
N ASP A 58 10.69 10.03 -1.43
CA ASP A 58 10.58 10.41 0.00
C ASP A 58 11.93 10.74 0.62
N PHE A 59 13.01 10.07 0.19
CA PHE A 59 14.36 10.34 0.62
C PHE A 59 14.88 11.68 0.08
N LEU A 60 14.69 11.94 -1.22
CA LEU A 60 15.11 13.19 -1.86
C LEU A 60 14.37 14.42 -1.31
N LYS A 61 13.12 14.24 -0.84
CA LYS A 61 12.29 15.32 -0.28
C LYS A 61 12.44 15.52 1.23
N LYS A 62 13.33 14.79 1.92
CA LYS A 62 13.44 14.76 3.39
C LYS A 62 13.43 16.15 4.06
N ASP A 63 14.07 17.15 3.46
CA ASP A 63 14.22 18.50 4.02
C ASP A 63 13.22 19.53 3.45
N LYS A 64 12.49 19.16 2.39
CA LYS A 64 11.62 20.06 1.61
C LYS A 64 10.14 19.84 1.91
N TYR A 65 9.82 19.16 3.00
CA TYR A 65 8.43 18.91 3.37
C TYR A 65 7.76 20.20 3.87
N VAL A 66 6.53 20.41 3.41
CA VAL A 66 5.66 21.48 3.90
C VAL A 66 4.65 20.86 4.87
N PHE A 67 4.51 21.49 6.03
CA PHE A 67 3.51 21.10 7.03
C PHE A 67 2.10 21.42 6.51
N LYS A 68 1.38 20.40 6.04
CA LYS A 68 0.03 20.51 5.47
C LYS A 68 -0.90 19.55 6.19
N GLY A 69 -2.00 20.08 6.67
CA GLY A 69 -3.07 19.35 7.32
C GLY A 69 -4.32 20.21 7.41
N TYR A 70 -5.37 19.65 8.00
CA TYR A 70 -6.64 20.33 8.21
C TYR A 70 -7.08 20.14 9.66
N LEU A 71 -7.86 21.09 10.18
CA LEU A 71 -8.49 20.98 11.48
C LEU A 71 -9.80 20.20 11.35
N ARG A 72 -10.07 19.34 12.32
CA ARG A 72 -11.29 18.56 12.45
C ARG A 72 -11.83 18.74 13.87
N THR A 73 -13.10 19.08 13.99
CA THR A 73 -13.81 19.12 15.27
C THR A 73 -14.09 17.70 15.78
N LEU A 74 -13.85 17.47 17.07
CA LEU A 74 -14.03 16.19 17.73
C LEU A 74 -15.47 15.82 18.03
N ALA A 75 -16.23 16.84 18.41
CA ALA A 75 -17.63 16.75 18.77
C ALA A 75 -18.38 17.86 18.02
N ASN A 76 -19.61 17.56 17.61
CA ASN A 76 -20.52 18.54 16.99
C ASN A 76 -21.13 19.48 18.04
N THR A 77 -20.35 19.86 19.06
CA THR A 77 -20.78 20.72 20.17
C THR A 77 -19.93 21.98 20.18
N ILE A 78 -20.54 23.11 20.54
CA ILE A 78 -19.84 24.38 20.72
C ILE A 78 -18.80 24.20 21.82
N GLY A 79 -17.52 24.43 21.51
CA GLY A 79 -16.39 24.18 22.42
C GLY A 79 -15.84 22.74 22.42
N GLY A 80 -16.27 21.88 21.50
CA GLY A 80 -15.66 20.56 21.31
C GLY A 80 -14.20 20.67 20.87
N GLY A 81 -13.34 19.79 21.40
CA GLY A 81 -11.91 19.82 21.10
C GLY A 81 -11.58 19.78 19.60
N GLU A 82 -10.45 20.37 19.23
CA GLU A 82 -10.01 20.47 17.84
C GLU A 82 -8.80 19.56 17.60
N GLU A 83 -8.86 18.77 16.53
CA GLU A 83 -7.77 17.91 16.09
C GLU A 83 -7.18 18.38 14.78
N PHE A 84 -5.86 18.54 14.75
CA PHE A 84 -5.13 18.77 13.51
C PHE A 84 -4.75 17.43 12.88
N VAL A 85 -5.17 17.22 11.64
CA VAL A 85 -5.00 15.98 10.90
C VAL A 85 -4.03 16.16 9.75
N CYS A 86 -2.97 15.34 9.74
CA CYS A 86 -1.97 15.30 8.67
C CYS A 86 -2.02 13.96 7.94
N ASN A 87 -1.89 14.03 6.61
CA ASN A 87 -1.92 12.86 5.74
C ASN A 87 -0.54 12.49 5.20
N TYR A 88 -0.20 11.21 5.22
CA TYR A 88 1.02 10.67 4.64
C TYR A 88 0.79 9.29 4.05
N TRP A 89 1.58 8.92 3.04
CA TRP A 89 1.55 7.57 2.48
C TRP A 89 2.44 6.62 3.31
N VAL A 90 2.14 5.32 3.33
CA VAL A 90 2.90 4.32 4.11
C VAL A 90 4.40 4.34 3.80
N TRP A 91 4.77 4.54 2.54
CA TRP A 91 6.16 4.62 2.09
C TRP A 91 6.84 5.96 2.43
N GLN A 92 6.09 7.00 2.80
CA GLN A 92 6.63 8.32 3.14
C GLN A 92 7.08 8.41 4.61
N ARG A 93 8.15 7.68 4.96
CA ARG A 93 8.67 7.60 6.33
C ARG A 93 9.26 8.93 6.79
N ASN A 94 9.97 9.64 5.92
CA ASN A 94 10.58 10.93 6.26
C ASN A 94 9.52 12.01 6.47
N LYS A 95 8.48 12.02 5.64
CA LYS A 95 7.32 12.91 5.84
C LYS A 95 6.67 12.70 7.21
N LYS A 96 6.50 11.44 7.63
CA LYS A 96 5.96 11.09 8.95
C LYS A 96 6.83 11.65 10.08
N LYS A 97 8.16 11.46 9.99
CA LYS A 97 9.12 12.02 10.97
C LYS A 97 9.06 13.53 11.01
N TYR A 98 9.05 14.18 9.85
CA TYR A 98 8.94 15.63 9.72
C TYR A 98 7.67 16.17 10.39
N TYR A 99 6.51 15.53 10.17
CA TYR A 99 5.28 15.89 10.89
C TYR A 99 5.40 15.68 12.39
N GLY A 100 5.95 14.55 12.83
CA GLY A 100 6.31 14.26 14.22
C GLY A 100 7.02 15.43 14.92
N SER A 101 8.14 15.85 14.33
CA SER A 101 8.96 16.95 14.87
C SER A 101 8.24 18.29 14.85
N ASN A 102 7.52 18.61 13.77
CA ASN A 102 6.79 19.89 13.67
C ASN A 102 5.62 19.98 14.65
N PHE A 103 4.89 18.89 14.86
CA PHE A 103 3.83 18.83 15.86
C PHE A 103 4.37 19.07 17.26
N LYS A 104 5.45 18.37 17.64
CA LYS A 104 6.10 18.57 18.93
C LYS A 104 6.58 20.01 19.12
N LYS A 105 7.16 20.61 18.08
CA LYS A 105 7.64 22.01 18.11
C LYS A 105 6.49 23.02 18.22
N LYS A 106 5.39 22.80 17.50
CA LYS A 106 4.29 23.78 17.38
C LYS A 106 3.28 23.69 18.53
N TYR A 107 2.98 22.50 19.02
CA TYR A 107 1.92 22.26 20.00
C TYR A 107 2.42 21.57 21.27
N GLY A 108 3.71 21.27 21.39
CA GLY A 108 4.28 20.59 22.57
C GLY A 108 3.93 19.11 22.71
N VAL A 109 3.07 18.58 21.83
CA VAL A 109 2.53 17.22 21.92
C VAL A 109 2.99 16.34 20.76
N LEU A 110 3.16 15.05 21.05
CA LEU A 110 3.51 14.06 20.03
C LEU A 110 2.25 13.64 19.25
N PRO A 111 2.32 13.56 17.91
CA PRO A 111 1.21 13.06 17.13
C PRO A 111 1.01 11.56 17.39
N TYR A 112 -0.25 11.17 17.51
CA TYR A 112 -0.62 9.77 17.64
C TYR A 112 -1.21 9.25 16.33
N SER A 113 -1.03 7.95 16.11
CA SER A 113 -1.62 7.25 14.97
C SER A 113 -3.00 6.73 15.33
N ARG A 114 -3.86 6.54 14.32
CA ARG A 114 -5.23 6.04 14.50
C ARG A 114 -5.36 4.83 15.41
N ARG A 115 -4.39 3.90 15.38
CA ARG A 115 -4.41 2.66 16.16
C ARG A 115 -4.33 2.89 17.67
N ALA A 116 -3.74 4.02 18.11
CA ALA A 116 -3.69 4.40 19.52
C ALA A 116 -5.05 4.89 20.04
N ARG A 117 -6.03 5.06 19.16
CA ARG A 117 -7.35 5.59 19.47
C ARG A 117 -8.36 4.45 19.47
N ASN A 118 -8.77 3.99 20.65
CA ASN A 118 -9.81 2.96 20.84
C ASN A 118 -11.22 3.46 20.44
N LYS A 119 -11.38 4.15 19.30
CA LYS A 119 -12.66 4.68 18.81
C LYS A 119 -12.97 4.17 17.40
N LYS A 120 -14.25 3.87 17.13
CA LYS A 120 -14.76 3.49 15.81
C LYS A 120 -14.81 4.73 14.91
N TYR A 121 -13.89 4.83 13.96
CA TYR A 121 -13.94 5.82 12.87
C TYR A 121 -13.94 5.13 11.51
N THR A 122 -14.52 5.80 10.51
CA THR A 122 -14.47 5.42 9.09
C THR A 122 -13.01 5.32 8.62
N ARG A 123 -12.68 4.23 7.88
CA ARG A 123 -11.33 4.06 7.32
C ARG A 123 -11.10 5.08 6.20
N SER A 124 -9.84 5.52 6.03
CA SER A 124 -9.47 6.25 4.82
C SER A 124 -9.79 5.36 3.64
N ILE A 125 -10.59 5.88 2.70
CA ILE A 125 -11.01 5.13 1.51
C ILE A 125 -9.80 4.81 0.62
N ILE A 126 -8.76 5.65 0.69
CA ILE A 126 -7.57 5.54 -0.15
C ILE A 126 -6.59 4.50 0.46
N PRO A 127 -6.21 3.45 -0.29
CA PRO A 127 -5.27 2.43 0.16
C PRO A 127 -3.90 3.04 0.45
N PHE A 128 -3.16 2.53 1.44
CA PHE A 128 -1.82 2.99 1.85
C PHE A 128 -1.71 4.46 2.28
N ARG A 129 -2.80 5.21 2.35
CA ARG A 129 -2.83 6.52 3.01
C ARG A 129 -3.05 6.34 4.50
N LYS A 130 -2.27 7.06 5.30
CA LYS A 130 -2.35 7.07 6.76
C LYS A 130 -2.49 8.50 7.27
N GLU A 131 -3.07 8.59 8.46
CA GLU A 131 -3.34 9.85 9.14
C GLU A 131 -2.57 9.92 10.46
N LEU A 132 -2.06 11.11 10.78
CA LEU A 132 -1.56 11.50 12.08
C LEU A 132 -2.49 12.56 12.67
N TYR A 133 -2.73 12.45 13.98
CA TYR A 133 -3.61 13.34 14.71
C TYR A 133 -2.85 14.00 15.85
N VAL A 134 -3.20 15.25 16.13
CA VAL A 134 -2.81 16.00 17.33
C VAL A 134 -4.02 16.74 17.84
N VAL A 135 -4.28 16.64 19.14
CA VAL A 135 -5.26 17.49 19.82
C VAL A 135 -4.62 18.86 20.03
N VAL A 136 -5.28 19.91 19.54
CA VAL A 136 -4.80 21.30 19.60
C VAL A 136 -5.55 22.10 20.67
N ARG A 137 -6.83 21.79 20.90
CA ARG A 137 -7.69 22.34 21.94
C ARG A 137 -8.63 21.27 22.45
#